data_AF-E6SV70-F1
#
_entry.id   AF-E6SV70-F1
#
_cell.length_a   1.000
_cell.length_b   1.000
_cell.length_c   1.000
_cell.angle_alpha   90.00
_cell.angle_beta   90.00
_cell.angle_gamma   90.00
#
_symmetry.space_group_name_H-M   'P 1'
#
loop_
_entity.id
_entity.type
_entity.pdbx_description
1 polymer ?
#
loop_
_entity_poly.entity_id
_entity_poly.type
_entity_poly.pdbx_seq_one_letter_code
_entity_poly.pdbx_strand_id
1 'polypeptide(L)'
;MVKNIGCLFLILSLLPCLGGCNNEDDVMEILNGKTWKLSRLTSEDSKAQFYSGLWQNETEQKNSIEALYTEGYFIVNFNCAEVNGEVTGTVEARGIRASINNATLTVNGKSRILNISGKISGSESDPLARVFLNGLLNVTKYEGDSKSLTLYFKDGNTTKVMGFSAQ
;
A
#
# COMPACT_ATOMS: atom_id res chain seq x y z
N MET A 1 -37.22 1.54 -61.80
CA MET A 1 -35.75 1.57 -61.61
C MET A 1 -35.38 2.95 -61.09
N VAL A 2 -35.33 3.13 -59.76
CA VAL A 2 -34.95 4.40 -59.12
C VAL A 2 -33.70 4.11 -58.28
N LYS A 3 -32.66 4.90 -58.50
CA LYS A 3 -31.30 4.74 -57.98
C LYS A 3 -31.26 5.02 -56.47
N ASN A 4 -30.83 4.03 -55.70
CA ASN A 4 -30.46 4.14 -54.28
C ASN A 4 -29.17 4.97 -54.14
N ILE A 5 -29.27 6.19 -53.61
CA ILE A 5 -28.15 6.92 -52.97
C ILE A 5 -28.73 7.66 -51.77
N GLY A 6 -28.13 7.44 -50.60
CA GLY A 6 -28.45 8.17 -49.38
C GLY A 6 -27.93 7.49 -48.13
N CYS A 7 -26.59 7.43 -47.98
CA CYS A 7 -25.95 7.15 -46.70
C CYS A 7 -26.47 8.12 -45.64
N LEU A 8 -27.09 7.63 -44.57
CA LEU A 8 -27.10 8.36 -43.30
C LEU A 8 -26.98 7.36 -42.14
N PHE A 9 -25.74 7.32 -41.64
CA PHE A 9 -25.28 6.94 -40.31
C PHE A 9 -26.38 6.71 -39.27
N LEU A 10 -26.54 5.44 -38.86
CA LEU A 10 -27.01 5.08 -37.52
C LEU A 10 -26.14 3.94 -37.02
N ILE A 11 -24.85 4.23 -36.88
CA ILE A 11 -24.00 3.48 -35.95
C ILE A 11 -24.51 3.95 -34.58
N LEU A 12 -25.45 3.20 -34.01
CA LEU A 12 -25.79 3.33 -32.61
C LEU A 12 -24.50 3.01 -31.87
N SER A 13 -23.75 4.06 -31.56
CA SER A 13 -22.56 3.97 -30.74
C SER A 13 -23.03 3.43 -29.41
N LEU A 14 -22.89 2.11 -29.25
CA LEU A 14 -22.50 1.51 -27.99
C LEU A 14 -21.18 2.17 -27.63
N LEU A 15 -21.25 3.42 -27.13
CA LEU A 15 -20.31 3.87 -26.15
C LEU A 15 -20.35 2.75 -25.11
N PRO A 16 -19.27 1.97 -24.90
CA PRO A 16 -19.08 1.49 -23.56
C PRO A 16 -19.19 2.75 -22.72
N CYS A 17 -20.22 2.84 -21.89
CA CYS A 17 -20.19 3.77 -20.78
C CYS A 17 -18.91 3.41 -20.07
N LEU A 18 -17.84 4.15 -20.36
CA LEU A 18 -16.71 4.29 -19.47
C LEU A 18 -17.33 4.94 -18.24
N GLY A 19 -18.03 4.15 -17.43
CA GLY A 19 -18.26 4.47 -16.04
C GLY A 19 -16.86 4.78 -15.55
N GLY A 20 -16.61 6.05 -15.26
CA GLY A 20 -15.29 6.49 -14.87
C GLY A 20 -14.80 5.55 -13.79
N CYS A 21 -13.58 5.00 -13.94
CA CYS A 21 -12.96 4.22 -12.89
C CYS A 21 -13.09 5.03 -11.61
N ASN A 22 -13.97 4.60 -10.70
CA ASN A 22 -14.15 5.26 -9.43
C ASN A 22 -12.89 4.95 -8.64
N ASN A 23 -11.99 5.92 -8.54
CA ASN A 23 -10.67 5.70 -7.97
C ASN A 23 -10.77 5.30 -6.48
N GLU A 24 -11.88 5.64 -5.84
CA GLU A 24 -12.28 5.26 -4.50
C GLU A 24 -12.66 3.77 -4.41
N ASP A 25 -13.32 3.20 -5.42
CA ASP A 25 -13.59 1.75 -5.48
C ASP A 25 -12.28 0.96 -5.59
N ASP A 26 -11.31 1.45 -6.38
CA ASP A 26 -9.96 0.86 -6.44
C ASP A 26 -9.30 0.86 -5.06
N VAL A 27 -9.47 1.94 -4.27
CA VAL A 27 -8.88 2.04 -2.93
C VAL A 27 -9.43 0.95 -2.02
N MET A 28 -10.75 0.74 -2.07
CA MET A 28 -11.42 -0.27 -1.25
C MET A 28 -11.00 -1.67 -1.68
N GLU A 29 -10.90 -1.94 -2.99
CA GLU A 29 -10.44 -3.24 -3.50
C GLU A 29 -8.98 -3.54 -3.12
N ILE A 30 -8.11 -2.52 -3.19
CA ILE A 30 -6.69 -2.65 -2.84
C ILE A 30 -6.58 -2.79 -1.32
N LEU A 31 -6.97 -1.80 -0.53
CA LEU A 31 -6.54 -1.72 0.87
C LEU A 31 -7.41 -2.55 1.82
N ASN A 32 -8.73 -2.53 1.65
CA ASN A 32 -9.66 -2.88 2.72
C ASN A 32 -9.73 -4.38 3.01
N GLY A 33 -9.75 -4.75 4.29
CA GLY A 33 -10.11 -6.10 4.75
C GLY A 33 -9.10 -7.20 4.41
N LYS A 34 -7.88 -6.83 4.01
CA LYS A 34 -6.78 -7.77 3.70
C LYS A 34 -5.71 -7.70 4.78
N THR A 35 -4.97 -8.80 4.91
CA THR A 35 -3.69 -8.82 5.62
C THR A 35 -2.55 -8.69 4.62
N TRP A 36 -1.80 -7.60 4.72
CA TRP A 36 -0.69 -7.30 3.84
C TRP A 36 0.63 -7.70 4.52
N LYS A 37 1.34 -8.66 3.95
CA LYS A 37 2.64 -9.14 4.45
C LYS A 37 3.78 -8.41 3.74
N LEU A 38 4.73 -7.86 4.49
CA LEU A 38 5.91 -7.20 3.93
C LEU A 38 6.71 -8.17 3.05
N SER A 39 7.09 -7.74 1.86
CA SER A 39 7.88 -8.51 0.90
C SER A 39 9.20 -7.82 0.53
N ARG A 40 9.27 -6.48 0.64
CA ARG A 40 10.48 -5.68 0.38
C ARG A 40 10.46 -4.37 1.16
N LEU A 41 11.62 -3.85 1.51
CA LEU A 41 11.79 -2.53 2.13
C LEU A 41 13.08 -1.90 1.59
N THR A 42 12.95 -1.07 0.56
CA THR A 42 14.09 -0.65 -0.28
C THR A 42 14.00 0.82 -0.68
N SER A 43 14.99 1.33 -1.42
CA SER A 43 14.94 2.68 -2.02
C SER A 43 13.98 2.69 -3.22
N GLU A 44 13.36 3.83 -3.51
CA GLU A 44 12.30 3.98 -4.53
C GLU A 44 12.64 3.31 -5.88
N ASP A 45 13.83 3.56 -6.44
CA ASP A 45 14.24 3.05 -7.75
C ASP A 45 15.04 1.73 -7.69
N SER A 46 15.16 1.11 -6.51
CA SER A 46 15.98 -0.09 -6.33
C SER A 46 15.23 -1.37 -6.65
N LYS A 47 15.92 -2.27 -7.36
CA LYS A 47 15.45 -3.65 -7.58
C LYS A 47 15.80 -4.60 -6.44
N ALA A 48 16.64 -4.17 -5.49
CA ALA A 48 16.99 -4.99 -4.33
C ALA A 48 15.80 -5.10 -3.38
N GLN A 49 15.61 -6.27 -2.78
CA GLN A 49 14.54 -6.51 -1.82
C GLN A 49 14.67 -5.60 -0.58
N PHE A 50 15.90 -5.36 -0.13
CA PHE A 50 16.21 -4.48 0.98
C PHE A 50 17.30 -3.48 0.60
N TYR A 51 17.23 -2.25 1.12
CA TYR A 51 18.27 -1.25 0.86
C TYR A 51 19.56 -1.57 1.65
N SER A 52 20.70 -1.11 1.13
CA SER A 52 22.00 -1.30 1.77
C SER A 52 22.12 -0.52 3.09
N GLY A 53 22.71 -1.14 4.11
CA GLY A 53 22.87 -0.53 5.44
C GLY A 53 21.65 -0.61 6.35
N LEU A 54 20.61 -1.38 5.97
CA LEU A 54 19.50 -1.71 6.88
C LEU A 54 19.99 -2.49 8.12
N TRP A 55 21.01 -3.35 7.94
CA TRP A 55 21.64 -4.15 8.98
C TRP A 55 23.11 -3.79 9.14
N GLN A 56 23.64 -3.93 10.35
CA GLN A 56 25.05 -3.67 10.64
C GLN A 56 25.94 -4.89 10.38
N ASN A 57 25.36 -6.09 10.40
CA ASN A 57 26.07 -7.36 10.20
C ASN A 57 25.13 -8.46 9.68
N GLU A 58 25.72 -9.57 9.24
CA GLU A 58 24.98 -10.72 8.69
C GLU A 58 24.08 -11.42 9.70
N THR A 59 24.41 -11.37 11.00
CA THR A 59 23.59 -12.00 12.05
C THR A 59 22.28 -11.25 12.23
N GLU A 60 22.32 -9.91 12.28
CA GLU A 60 21.11 -9.09 12.28
C GLU A 60 20.26 -9.34 11.03
N GLN A 61 20.90 -9.37 9.86
CA GLN A 61 20.19 -9.65 8.62
C GLN A 61 19.49 -11.01 8.67
N LYS A 62 20.20 -12.07 9.05
CA LYS A 62 19.63 -13.41 9.15
C LYS A 62 18.42 -13.44 10.09
N ASN A 63 18.55 -12.87 11.29
CA ASN A 63 17.48 -12.83 12.28
C ASN A 63 16.24 -12.08 11.76
N SER A 64 16.43 -10.93 11.10
CA SER A 64 15.32 -10.18 10.51
C SER A 64 14.63 -10.95 9.39
N ILE A 65 15.38 -11.66 8.54
CA ILE A 65 14.81 -12.45 7.44
C ILE A 65 14.06 -13.67 7.97
N GLU A 66 14.59 -14.37 8.99
CA GLU A 66 13.87 -15.46 9.65
C GLU A 66 12.57 -14.97 10.30
N ALA A 67 12.62 -13.82 10.99
CA ALA A 67 11.43 -13.19 11.56
C ALA A 67 10.44 -12.74 10.48
N LEU A 68 10.92 -12.27 9.32
CA LEU A 68 10.07 -11.89 8.20
C LEU A 68 9.22 -13.06 7.70
N TYR A 69 9.73 -14.28 7.71
CA TYR A 69 8.96 -15.46 7.30
C TYR A 69 8.10 -16.08 8.42
N THR A 70 8.20 -15.57 9.64
CA THR A 70 7.33 -16.01 10.75
C THR A 70 5.91 -15.47 10.55
N GLU A 71 4.92 -16.34 10.77
CA GLU A 71 3.51 -15.98 10.68
C GLU A 71 3.14 -14.91 11.74
N GLY A 72 2.30 -13.95 11.34
CA GLY A 72 1.84 -12.88 12.24
C GLY A 72 2.82 -11.73 12.47
N TYR A 73 4.05 -11.78 11.94
CA TYR A 73 4.98 -10.63 11.95
C TYR A 73 4.98 -9.87 10.62
N PHE A 74 5.38 -8.60 10.65
CA PHE A 74 5.52 -7.74 9.47
C PHE A 74 4.25 -7.68 8.62
N ILE A 75 3.10 -7.60 9.29
CA ILE A 75 1.79 -7.48 8.66
C ILE A 75 1.20 -6.10 8.92
N VAL A 76 0.39 -5.63 7.97
CA VAL A 76 -0.45 -4.44 8.11
C VAL A 76 -1.85 -4.74 7.59
N ASN A 77 -2.86 -4.24 8.29
CA ASN A 77 -4.27 -4.36 7.97
C ASN A 77 -4.87 -2.97 7.88
N PHE A 78 -5.62 -2.72 6.81
CA PHE A 78 -6.37 -1.48 6.62
C PHE A 78 -7.86 -1.80 6.73
N ASN A 79 -8.55 -1.11 7.63
CA ASN A 79 -10.00 -1.15 7.72
C ASN A 79 -10.53 0.19 7.21
N CYS A 80 -10.93 0.21 5.95
CA CYS A 80 -11.36 1.41 5.25
C CYS A 80 -12.89 1.55 5.30
N ALA A 81 -13.34 2.80 5.28
CA ALA A 81 -14.72 3.20 5.10
C ALA A 81 -14.76 4.44 4.21
N GLU A 82 -15.71 4.48 3.30
CA GLU A 82 -15.98 5.68 2.50
C GLU A 82 -16.97 6.57 3.23
N VAL A 83 -16.60 7.84 3.44
CA VAL A 83 -17.44 8.83 4.09
C VAL A 83 -17.39 10.09 3.23
N ASN A 84 -18.55 10.52 2.71
CA ASN A 84 -18.66 11.71 1.86
C ASN A 84 -17.73 11.72 0.62
N GLY A 85 -17.46 10.56 0.03
CA GLY A 85 -16.56 10.42 -1.13
C GLY A 85 -15.07 10.46 -0.78
N GLU A 86 -14.72 10.42 0.51
CA GLU A 86 -13.34 10.27 0.98
C GLU A 86 -13.16 8.91 1.67
N VAL A 87 -12.06 8.22 1.37
CA VAL A 87 -11.73 6.97 2.04
C VAL A 87 -10.93 7.28 3.31
N THR A 88 -11.51 6.91 4.45
CA THR A 88 -10.89 7.03 5.78
C THR A 88 -10.88 5.67 6.45
N GLY A 89 -10.23 5.54 7.60
CA GLY A 89 -10.25 4.26 8.30
C GLY A 89 -9.26 4.15 9.44
N THR A 90 -8.95 2.90 9.76
CA THR A 90 -7.97 2.54 10.79
C THR A 90 -6.91 1.61 10.25
N VAL A 91 -5.70 1.73 10.76
CA VAL A 91 -4.57 0.83 10.48
C VAL A 91 -4.16 0.08 11.73
N GLU A 92 -3.97 -1.22 11.58
CA GLU A 92 -3.27 -2.07 12.53
C GLU A 92 -2.03 -2.66 11.87
N ALA A 93 -0.91 -2.65 12.57
CA ALA A 93 0.32 -3.25 12.05
C ALA A 93 1.09 -3.94 13.16
N ARG A 94 1.76 -5.05 12.82
CA ARG A 94 2.52 -5.86 13.77
C ARG A 94 3.95 -6.06 13.30
N GLY A 95 4.90 -5.62 14.13
CA GLY A 95 6.31 -5.97 14.01
C GLY A 95 6.59 -7.34 14.65
N ILE A 96 7.69 -7.46 15.38
CA ILE A 96 8.04 -8.65 16.15
C ILE A 96 7.56 -8.50 17.61
N ARG A 97 7.86 -7.35 18.23
CA ARG A 97 7.60 -7.04 19.65
C ARG A 97 6.78 -5.76 19.85
N ALA A 98 6.56 -4.99 18.80
CA ALA A 98 5.78 -3.76 18.82
C ALA A 98 4.66 -3.79 17.78
N SER A 99 3.69 -2.92 17.95
CA SER A 99 2.56 -2.78 17.03
C SER A 99 2.11 -1.35 16.89
N ILE A 100 1.37 -1.08 15.82
CA ILE A 100 0.53 0.12 15.67
C ILE A 100 -0.91 -0.38 15.82
N ASN A 101 -1.66 0.21 16.74
CA ASN A 101 -3.04 -0.19 17.00
C ASN A 101 -3.96 1.01 16.78
N ASN A 102 -5.02 0.82 15.99
CA ASN A 102 -6.05 1.81 15.75
C ASN A 102 -5.50 3.19 15.29
N ALA A 103 -4.50 3.20 14.42
CA ALA A 103 -4.00 4.44 13.83
C ALA A 103 -4.99 4.97 12.78
N THR A 104 -5.14 6.29 12.68
CA THR A 104 -6.03 6.91 11.69
C THR A 104 -5.44 6.78 10.28
N LEU A 105 -6.27 6.38 9.32
CA LEU A 105 -5.97 6.33 7.90
C LEU A 105 -6.73 7.43 7.15
N THR A 106 -6.04 8.13 6.26
CA THR A 106 -6.67 8.96 5.22
C THR A 106 -6.11 8.59 3.86
N VAL A 107 -6.98 8.42 2.87
CA VAL A 107 -6.60 8.05 1.51
C VAL A 107 -7.33 8.91 0.49
N ASN A 108 -6.59 9.40 -0.50
CA ASN A 108 -7.15 10.06 -1.66
C ASN A 108 -6.90 9.18 -2.90
N GLY A 109 -7.95 8.52 -3.40
CA GLY A 109 -7.85 7.56 -4.51
C GLY A 109 -7.33 8.18 -5.79
N LYS A 110 -7.74 9.41 -6.09
CA LYS A 110 -7.37 10.15 -7.31
C LYS A 110 -5.89 10.55 -7.35
N SER A 111 -5.35 11.09 -6.26
CA SER A 111 -3.94 11.51 -6.17
C SER A 111 -3.01 10.42 -5.65
N ARG A 112 -3.59 9.26 -5.24
CA ARG A 112 -2.88 8.12 -4.63
C ARG A 112 -2.10 8.49 -3.36
N ILE A 113 -2.56 9.53 -2.65
CA ILE A 113 -2.00 9.94 -1.36
C ILE A 113 -2.58 9.06 -0.25
N LEU A 114 -1.73 8.59 0.65
CA LEU A 114 -2.11 7.81 1.82
C LEU A 114 -1.30 8.30 3.02
N ASN A 115 -1.97 8.61 4.12
CA ASN A 115 -1.34 9.02 5.37
C ASN A 115 -1.84 8.14 6.52
N ILE A 116 -0.93 7.81 7.44
CA ILE A 116 -1.23 7.07 8.66
C ILE A 116 -0.78 7.93 9.84
N SER A 117 -1.69 8.21 10.76
CA SER A 117 -1.39 8.96 11.98
C SER A 117 -1.69 8.11 13.20
N GLY A 118 -0.68 7.90 14.04
CA GLY A 118 -0.80 7.03 15.20
C GLY A 118 0.50 6.96 16.00
N LYS A 119 0.63 5.90 16.81
CA LYS A 119 1.81 5.66 17.64
C LYS A 119 2.16 4.19 17.66
N ILE A 120 3.45 3.92 17.79
CA ILE A 120 3.97 2.58 18.03
C ILE A 120 3.80 2.26 19.52
N SER A 121 3.26 1.08 19.82
CA SER A 121 3.15 0.51 21.17
C SER A 121 4.18 -0.60 21.31
N GLY A 122 5.02 -0.53 22.36
CA GLY A 122 6.17 -1.42 22.51
C GLY A 122 7.43 -0.88 21.82
N SER A 123 8.46 -1.71 21.73
CA SER A 123 9.77 -1.33 21.17
C SER A 123 10.40 -2.48 20.39
N GLU A 124 11.02 -2.15 19.25
CA GLU A 124 11.75 -3.11 18.41
C GLU A 124 13.26 -2.95 18.53
N SER A 125 13.95 -4.05 18.80
CA SER A 125 15.41 -4.13 18.65
C SER A 125 15.82 -4.49 17.22
N ASP A 126 15.02 -5.29 16.53
CA ASP A 126 15.27 -5.74 15.17
C ASP A 126 15.27 -4.55 14.17
N PRO A 127 16.32 -4.39 13.35
CA PRO A 127 16.42 -3.25 12.43
C PRO A 127 15.29 -3.19 11.41
N LEU A 128 14.89 -4.33 10.83
CA LEU A 128 13.81 -4.37 9.84
C LEU A 128 12.47 -4.01 10.49
N ALA A 129 12.16 -4.57 11.66
CA ALA A 129 10.90 -4.30 12.37
C ALA A 129 10.78 -2.83 12.79
N ARG A 130 11.90 -2.24 13.25
CA ARG A 130 11.94 -0.82 13.59
C ARG A 130 11.66 0.05 12.37
N VAL A 131 12.32 -0.19 11.24
CA VAL A 131 12.10 0.62 10.02
C VAL A 131 10.72 0.37 9.43
N PHE A 132 10.21 -0.86 9.47
CA PHE A 132 8.86 -1.18 9.02
C PHE A 132 7.79 -0.35 9.73
N LEU A 133 7.76 -0.36 11.07
CA LEU A 133 6.75 0.37 11.83
C LEU A 133 6.92 1.89 11.74
N ASN A 134 8.14 2.40 11.78
CA ASN A 134 8.38 3.84 11.61
C ASN A 134 8.04 4.30 10.19
N GLY A 135 8.37 3.50 9.18
CA GLY A 135 8.05 3.78 7.78
C GLY A 135 6.55 3.88 7.57
N LEU A 136 5.76 3.00 8.20
CA LEU A 136 4.29 3.07 8.16
C LEU A 136 3.73 4.39 8.72
N LEU A 137 4.38 5.03 9.69
CA LEU A 137 3.92 6.34 10.19
C LEU A 137 4.43 7.53 9.35
N ASN A 138 5.25 7.28 8.32
CA ASN A 138 5.81 8.30 7.43
C ASN A 138 5.43 8.08 5.96
N VAL A 139 4.41 7.24 5.70
CA VAL A 139 3.88 7.03 4.34
C VAL A 139 3.18 8.28 3.82
N THR A 140 3.33 8.51 2.52
CA THR A 140 2.77 9.67 1.83
C THR A 140 2.01 9.29 0.56
N LYS A 141 2.29 8.11 0.00
CA LYS A 141 1.73 7.66 -1.29
C LYS A 141 1.64 6.14 -1.31
N TYR A 142 0.69 5.61 -2.09
CA TYR A 142 0.58 4.18 -2.35
C TYR A 142 0.39 3.89 -3.84
N GLU A 143 0.75 2.68 -4.26
CA GLU A 143 0.44 2.09 -5.56
C GLU A 143 0.15 0.60 -5.36
N GLY A 144 -0.64 -0.02 -6.23
CA GLY A 144 -0.94 -1.44 -6.09
C GLY A 144 -2.19 -1.89 -6.80
N ASP A 145 -2.53 -3.15 -6.56
CA ASP A 145 -3.73 -3.85 -7.00
C ASP A 145 -4.23 -4.76 -5.87
N SER A 146 -5.20 -5.64 -6.16
CA SER A 146 -5.79 -6.52 -5.15
C SER A 146 -4.84 -7.58 -4.56
N LYS A 147 -3.62 -7.71 -5.08
CA LYS A 147 -2.60 -8.72 -4.68
C LYS A 147 -1.29 -8.10 -4.21
N SER A 148 -0.95 -6.91 -4.70
CA SER A 148 0.31 -6.23 -4.41
C SER A 148 0.07 -4.80 -3.96
N LEU A 149 0.81 -4.36 -2.95
CA LEU A 149 0.73 -3.01 -2.42
C LEU A 149 2.15 -2.46 -2.25
N THR A 150 2.39 -1.25 -2.71
CA THR A 150 3.62 -0.50 -2.48
C THR A 150 3.27 0.78 -1.75
N LEU A 151 3.88 1.00 -0.59
CA LEU A 151 3.77 2.22 0.19
C LEU A 151 5.09 3.00 0.09
N TYR A 152 5.00 4.27 -0.25
CA TYR A 152 6.12 5.20 -0.31
C TYR A 152 6.15 6.00 0.99
N PHE A 153 7.31 6.06 1.62
CA PHE A 153 7.50 6.78 2.88
C PHE A 153 8.75 7.64 2.86
N LYS A 154 8.73 8.71 3.65
CA LYS A 154 9.88 9.58 3.85
C LYS A 154 10.79 9.04 4.93
N ASP A 155 12.08 8.95 4.60
CA ASP A 155 13.16 8.66 5.53
C ASP A 155 14.20 9.78 5.40
N GLY A 156 14.05 10.77 6.28
CA GLY A 156 14.72 12.07 6.15
C GLY A 156 14.39 12.73 4.81
N ASN A 157 15.43 13.06 4.04
CA ASN A 157 15.28 13.69 2.72
C ASN A 157 15.08 12.69 1.57
N THR A 158 15.07 11.38 1.87
CA THR A 158 14.93 10.32 0.86
C THR A 158 13.54 9.71 0.87
N THR A 159 13.13 9.18 -0.28
CA THR A 159 11.93 8.32 -0.37
C THR A 159 12.38 6.86 -0.38
N LYS A 160 11.74 6.06 0.45
CA LYS A 160 11.86 4.60 0.46
C LYS A 160 10.49 3.98 0.23
N VAL A 161 10.50 2.69 -0.07
CA VAL A 161 9.29 1.92 -0.40
C VAL A 161 9.22 0.65 0.42
N MET A 162 8.02 0.38 0.95
CA MET A 162 7.63 -0.92 1.49
C MET A 162 6.71 -1.59 0.48
N GLY A 163 7.08 -2.78 0.01
CA GLY A 163 6.21 -3.60 -0.82
C GLY A 163 5.59 -4.72 0.00
N PHE A 164 4.36 -5.08 -0.33
CA PHE A 164 3.55 -6.06 0.37
C PHE A 164 2.83 -6.97 -0.63
N SER A 165 2.53 -8.18 -0.14
CA SER A 165 1.64 -9.12 -0.81
C SER A 165 0.46 -9.42 0.09
N ALA A 166 -0.74 -9.53 -0.49
CA ALA A 166 -1.91 -9.99 0.27
C ALA A 166 -1.74 -11.46 0.68
N GLN A 167 -2.09 -11.79 1.92
CA GLN A 167 -2.14 -13.17 2.44
C GLN A 167 -3.47 -13.85 2.14
#